data_AF-A0A5C6XDA9-F1
#
_entry.id   AF-A0A5C6XDA9-F1
#
_cell.length_a   1.000
_cell.length_b   1.000
_cell.length_c   1.000
_cell.angle_alpha   90.00
_cell.angle_beta   90.00
_cell.angle_gamma   90.00
#
_symmetry.space_group_name_H-M   'P 1'
#
loop_
_entity.id
_entity.type
_entity.pdbx_description
1 polymer ?
#
loop_
_entity_poly.entity_id
_entity_poly.type
_entity_poly.pdbx_seq_one_letter_code
_entity_poly.pdbx_strand_id
1 'polypeptide(L)'
;MAEALKEDAHARSTRVYLELIERGIAEGECGDRSEFFEAIAALMHGDVDLAAERFRHAQRHLPPPFGPMASYGLGRCEVKRGRSGVAMRVFKTIASGEAPAEIRRLAWLEVEALAITRDDRLTCRKAREALAQLDGELEPVPSGTT
;
A
#
# COMPACT_ATOMS: atom_id res chain seq x y z
N MET A 1 25.05 27.09 0.29
CA MET A 1 23.94 28.04 0.59
C MET A 1 22.62 27.64 -0.04
N ALA A 2 22.57 27.30 -1.34
CA ALA A 2 21.33 26.88 -2.01
C ALA A 2 20.73 25.57 -1.44
N GLU A 3 21.57 24.67 -0.94
CA GLU A 3 21.17 23.37 -0.38
C GLU A 3 20.52 23.49 1.00
N ALA A 4 21.11 24.28 1.90
CA ALA A 4 20.53 24.60 3.21
C ALA A 4 19.16 25.32 3.09
N LEU A 5 18.97 26.17 2.08
CA LEU A 5 17.67 26.80 1.81
C LEU A 5 16.61 25.82 1.28
N LYS A 6 17.02 24.76 0.57
CA LYS A 6 16.13 23.70 0.08
C LYS A 6 15.71 22.75 1.21
N GLU A 7 16.65 22.35 2.07
CA GLU A 7 16.34 21.54 3.27
C GLU A 7 15.37 22.28 4.19
N ASP A 8 15.58 23.57 4.40
CA ASP A 8 14.77 24.40 5.29
C ASP A 8 13.37 24.69 4.70
N ALA A 9 13.22 24.70 3.38
CA ALA A 9 11.93 24.75 2.69
C ALA A 9 11.19 23.40 2.76
N HIS A 10 11.92 22.28 2.63
CA HIS A 10 11.36 20.95 2.77
C HIS A 10 10.87 20.69 4.19
N ALA A 11 11.65 21.03 5.21
CA ALA A 11 11.26 20.91 6.61
C ALA A 11 10.00 21.73 6.95
N ARG A 12 9.89 22.96 6.43
CA ARG A 12 8.69 23.79 6.56
C ARG A 12 7.47 23.16 5.88
N SER A 13 7.64 22.60 4.68
CA SER A 13 6.59 21.90 3.95
C SER A 13 6.10 20.67 4.72
N THR A 14 7.01 19.83 5.21
CA THR A 14 6.69 18.65 6.01
C THR A 14 5.90 19.00 7.27
N ARG A 15 6.28 20.06 7.98
CA ARG A 15 5.57 20.50 9.18
C ARG A 15 4.13 20.90 8.88
N VAL A 16 3.89 21.64 7.79
CA VAL A 16 2.54 22.04 7.37
C VAL A 16 1.70 20.80 7.03
N TYR A 17 2.27 19.80 6.36
CA TYR A 17 1.54 18.56 6.07
C TYR A 17 1.21 17.77 7.33
N LEU A 18 2.11 17.69 8.30
CA LEU A 18 1.85 17.01 9.57
C LEU A 18 0.74 17.69 10.36
N GLU A 19 0.75 19.03 10.44
CA GLU A 19 -0.31 19.80 11.10
C GLU A 19 -1.67 19.60 10.41
N LEU A 20 -1.70 19.51 9.07
CA LEU A 20 -2.92 19.18 8.32
C LEU A 20 -3.42 17.75 8.58
N ILE A 21 -2.50 16.78 8.70
CA ILE A 21 -2.84 15.39 9.02
C ILE A 21 -3.42 15.30 10.43
N GLU A 22 -2.76 15.91 11.42
CA GLU A 22 -3.23 15.93 12.81
C GLU A 22 -4.62 16.57 12.92
N ARG A 23 -4.83 17.69 12.23
CA ARG A 23 -6.14 18.35 12.20
C ARG A 23 -7.21 17.48 11.54
N GLY A 24 -6.93 16.90 10.37
CA GLY A 24 -7.87 16.00 9.69
C GLY A 24 -8.22 14.76 10.51
N ILE A 25 -7.27 14.24 11.31
CA ILE A 25 -7.53 13.15 12.26
C ILE A 25 -8.46 13.61 13.39
N ALA A 26 -8.17 14.77 14.00
CA ALA A 26 -8.96 15.31 15.11
C ALA A 26 -10.39 15.67 14.69
N GLU A 27 -10.58 16.14 13.47
CA GLU A 27 -11.87 16.54 12.91
C GLU A 27 -12.64 15.37 12.28
N GLY A 28 -11.99 14.20 12.10
CA GLY A 28 -12.60 13.04 11.44
C GLY A 28 -12.86 13.23 9.94
N GLU A 29 -12.23 14.24 9.33
CA GLU A 29 -12.44 14.62 7.94
C GLU A 29 -11.68 13.70 6.97
N CYS A 30 -12.23 12.50 6.76
CA CYS A 30 -11.75 11.62 5.70
C CYS A 30 -12.37 11.95 4.32
N GLY A 31 -13.43 12.76 4.30
CA GLY A 31 -14.22 13.07 3.09
C GLY A 31 -14.72 11.79 2.41
N ASP A 32 -14.67 11.76 1.08
CA ASP A 32 -15.05 10.59 0.27
C ASP A 32 -14.18 9.36 0.54
N ARG A 33 -13.03 9.51 1.22
CA ARG A 33 -12.10 8.42 1.55
C ARG A 33 -12.44 7.71 2.86
N SER A 34 -13.46 8.18 3.59
CA SER A 34 -13.91 7.64 4.88
C SER A 34 -14.05 6.12 4.84
N GLU A 35 -14.70 5.57 3.83
CA GLU A 35 -14.91 4.14 3.70
C GLU A 35 -13.61 3.33 3.56
N PHE A 36 -12.57 3.90 2.94
CA PHE A 36 -11.26 3.24 2.91
C PHE A 36 -10.65 3.15 4.32
N PHE A 37 -10.72 4.23 5.09
CA PHE A 37 -10.19 4.25 6.46
C PHE A 37 -11.04 3.40 7.42
N GLU A 38 -12.36 3.38 7.24
CA GLU A 38 -13.27 2.44 7.93
C GLU A 38 -12.89 0.99 7.64
N ALA A 39 -12.57 0.66 6.38
CA ALA A 39 -12.13 -0.68 6.01
C ALA A 39 -10.84 -1.09 6.72
N ILE A 40 -9.88 -0.17 6.83
CA ILE A 40 -8.62 -0.37 7.54
C ILE A 40 -8.87 -0.59 9.03
N ALA A 41 -9.69 0.27 9.65
CA ALA A 41 -10.05 0.15 11.06
C ALA A 41 -10.76 -1.20 11.35
N ALA A 42 -11.75 -1.56 10.53
CA ALA A 42 -12.44 -2.85 10.64
C ALA A 42 -11.45 -4.03 10.54
N LEU A 43 -10.52 -3.99 9.58
CA LEU A 43 -9.51 -5.04 9.43
C LEU A 43 -8.57 -5.13 10.64
N MET A 44 -8.18 -3.99 11.22
CA MET A 44 -7.34 -3.93 12.42
C MET A 44 -8.06 -4.49 13.66
N HIS A 45 -9.35 -4.24 13.78
CA HIS A 45 -10.19 -4.76 14.86
C HIS A 45 -10.67 -6.20 14.63
N GLY A 46 -10.34 -6.79 13.49
CA GLY A 46 -10.69 -8.18 13.16
C GLY A 46 -12.09 -8.36 12.58
N ASP A 47 -12.81 -7.28 12.28
CA ASP A 47 -14.05 -7.34 11.51
C ASP A 47 -13.74 -7.44 10.01
N VAL A 48 -13.39 -8.67 9.59
CA VAL A 48 -12.93 -8.96 8.23
C VAL A 48 -14.06 -8.84 7.19
N ASP A 49 -15.31 -9.01 7.60
CA ASP A 49 -16.46 -8.92 6.70
C ASP A 49 -16.80 -7.48 6.37
N LEU A 50 -16.88 -6.61 7.39
CA LEU A 50 -17.03 -5.18 7.20
C LEU A 50 -15.86 -4.59 6.40
N ALA A 51 -14.62 -4.98 6.74
CA ALA A 51 -13.43 -4.54 6.01
C ALA A 51 -13.52 -4.89 4.52
N ALA A 52 -13.91 -6.12 4.19
CA ALA A 52 -14.01 -6.55 2.81
C ALA A 52 -15.15 -5.85 2.05
N GLU A 53 -16.27 -5.54 2.69
CA GLU A 53 -17.33 -4.75 2.10
C GLU A 53 -16.84 -3.34 1.74
N ARG A 54 -16.27 -2.64 2.72
CA ARG A 54 -15.77 -1.27 2.56
C ARG A 54 -14.62 -1.18 1.56
N PHE A 55 -13.68 -2.13 1.55
CA PHE A 55 -12.62 -2.17 0.53
C PHE A 55 -13.18 -2.41 -0.87
N ARG A 56 -14.22 -3.23 -1.07
CA ARG A 56 -14.84 -3.39 -2.40
C ARG A 56 -15.49 -2.11 -2.88
N HIS A 57 -16.10 -1.34 -1.99
CA HIS A 57 -16.65 -0.04 -2.34
C HIS A 57 -15.52 0.94 -2.70
N ALA A 58 -14.52 1.08 -1.83
CA ALA A 58 -13.35 1.93 -2.05
C ALA A 58 -12.62 1.60 -3.37
N GLN A 59 -12.47 0.32 -3.70
CA GLN A 59 -11.86 -0.16 -4.94
C GLN A 59 -12.56 0.37 -6.20
N ARG A 60 -13.89 0.48 -6.17
CA ARG A 60 -14.70 0.88 -7.34
C ARG A 60 -14.88 2.38 -7.47
N HIS A 61 -14.86 3.10 -6.35
CA HIS A 61 -15.34 4.48 -6.29
C HIS A 61 -14.26 5.50 -5.92
N LEU A 62 -13.12 5.07 -5.38
CA LEU A 62 -12.05 5.99 -5.02
C LEU A 62 -10.95 6.04 -6.09
N PRO A 63 -10.44 7.24 -6.40
CA PRO A 63 -9.34 7.39 -7.35
C PRO A 63 -8.04 6.77 -6.80
N PRO A 64 -7.02 6.57 -7.65
CA PRO A 64 -5.68 6.26 -7.19
C PRO A 64 -5.19 7.27 -6.12
N PRO A 65 -4.45 6.81 -5.09
CA PRO A 65 -3.96 5.45 -4.89
C PRO A 65 -4.95 4.49 -4.18
N PHE A 66 -6.13 4.97 -3.77
CA PHE A 66 -7.03 4.23 -2.89
C PHE A 66 -7.63 2.97 -3.52
N GLY A 67 -7.92 2.98 -4.83
CA GLY A 67 -8.41 1.79 -5.53
C GLY A 67 -7.45 0.59 -5.45
N PRO A 68 -6.18 0.75 -5.87
CA PRO A 68 -5.15 -0.27 -5.68
C PRO A 68 -4.88 -0.64 -4.21
N MET A 69 -4.86 0.34 -3.29
CA MET A 69 -4.71 0.04 -1.85
C MET A 69 -5.87 -0.78 -1.30
N ALA A 70 -7.10 -0.50 -1.72
CA ALA A 70 -8.27 -1.27 -1.35
C ALA A 70 -8.21 -2.69 -1.91
N SER A 71 -7.69 -2.87 -3.12
CA SER A 71 -7.42 -4.19 -3.71
C SER A 71 -6.43 -4.99 -2.86
N TYR A 72 -5.37 -4.34 -2.36
CA TYR A 72 -4.43 -4.95 -1.41
C TYR A 72 -5.12 -5.30 -0.09
N GLY A 73 -5.96 -4.40 0.44
CA GLY A 73 -6.79 -4.65 1.63
C GLY A 73 -7.70 -5.86 1.50
N LEU A 74 -8.31 -6.07 0.33
CA LEU A 74 -9.08 -7.29 0.03
C LEU A 74 -8.20 -8.53 0.10
N GLY A 75 -6.99 -8.51 -0.45
CA GLY A 75 -6.02 -9.60 -0.32
C GLY A 75 -5.71 -9.93 1.15
N ARG A 76 -5.53 -8.91 2.00
CA ARG A 76 -5.31 -9.08 3.45
C ARG A 76 -6.52 -9.66 4.18
N CYS A 77 -7.74 -9.29 3.77
CA CYS A 77 -8.96 -9.92 4.27
C CYS A 77 -8.98 -11.43 3.94
N GLU A 78 -8.56 -11.81 2.74
CA GLU A 78 -8.47 -13.22 2.34
C GLU A 78 -7.43 -14.00 3.15
N VAL A 79 -6.29 -13.38 3.50
CA VAL A 79 -5.31 -13.96 4.42
C VAL A 79 -5.93 -14.19 5.80
N LYS A 80 -6.63 -13.19 6.35
CA LYS A 80 -7.30 -13.30 7.67
C LYS A 80 -8.39 -14.37 7.69
N ARG A 81 -9.06 -14.62 6.56
CA ARG A 81 -10.03 -15.72 6.39
C ARG A 81 -9.38 -17.09 6.16
N GLY A 82 -8.06 -17.19 6.12
CA GLY A 82 -7.34 -18.44 5.82
C GLY A 82 -7.42 -18.88 4.36
N ARG A 83 -7.89 -18.01 3.45
CA ARG A 83 -8.05 -18.31 2.02
C ARG A 83 -6.80 -17.96 1.23
N SER A 84 -5.66 -18.55 1.62
CA SER A 84 -4.32 -18.21 1.11
C SER A 84 -4.16 -18.34 -0.41
N GLY A 85 -4.89 -19.28 -1.05
CA GLY A 85 -4.89 -19.39 -2.52
C GLY A 85 -5.57 -18.21 -3.22
N VAL A 86 -6.64 -17.67 -2.64
CA VAL A 86 -7.33 -16.48 -3.15
C VAL A 86 -6.48 -15.25 -2.90
N ALA A 87 -5.95 -15.09 -1.69
CA ALA A 87 -5.03 -14.02 -1.33
C ALA A 87 -3.83 -13.96 -2.29
N MET A 88 -3.18 -15.10 -2.55
CA MET A 88 -2.06 -15.21 -3.49
C MET A 88 -2.44 -14.71 -4.89
N ARG A 89 -3.63 -15.05 -5.38
CA ARG A 89 -4.09 -14.59 -6.71
C ARG A 89 -4.28 -13.09 -6.74
N VAL A 90 -4.94 -12.53 -5.72
CA VAL A 90 -5.16 -11.08 -5.59
C VAL A 90 -3.83 -10.34 -5.56
N PHE A 91 -2.89 -10.77 -4.70
CA PHE A 91 -1.59 -10.11 -4.60
C PHE A 91 -0.78 -10.23 -5.89
N LYS A 92 -0.77 -11.39 -6.56
CA LYS A 92 -0.11 -11.53 -7.87
C LYS A 92 -0.69 -10.57 -8.90
N THR A 93 -2.02 -10.43 -8.97
CA THR A 93 -2.67 -9.48 -9.89
C THR A 93 -2.25 -8.03 -9.63
N ILE A 94 -2.15 -7.62 -8.36
CA ILE A 94 -1.68 -6.27 -8.00
C ILE A 94 -0.21 -6.11 -8.36
N ALA A 95 0.62 -7.08 -7.95
CA ALA A 95 2.07 -7.04 -8.06
C ALA A 95 2.57 -6.99 -9.50
N SER A 96 1.89 -7.69 -10.43
CA SER A 96 2.21 -7.68 -11.86
C SER A 96 1.41 -6.66 -12.68
N GLY A 97 0.54 -5.88 -12.03
CA GLY A 97 -0.34 -4.92 -12.69
C GLY A 97 0.25 -3.51 -12.79
N GLU A 98 -0.64 -2.53 -12.98
CA GLU A 98 -0.32 -1.11 -13.14
C GLU A 98 -0.48 -0.31 -11.84
N ALA A 99 -0.54 -0.98 -10.68
CA ALA A 99 -0.59 -0.28 -9.41
C ALA A 99 0.69 0.56 -9.20
N PRO A 100 0.63 1.66 -8.41
CA PRO A 100 1.82 2.39 -7.95
C PRO A 100 2.92 1.45 -7.45
N ALA A 101 4.18 1.80 -7.69
CA ALA A 101 5.34 0.94 -7.41
C ALA A 101 5.39 0.49 -5.94
N GLU A 102 5.03 1.38 -5.01
CA GLU A 102 4.95 1.10 -3.58
C GLU A 102 3.89 0.03 -3.26
N ILE A 103 2.75 0.05 -3.96
CA ILE A 103 1.67 -0.92 -3.78
C ILE A 103 2.04 -2.26 -4.42
N ARG A 104 2.70 -2.25 -5.59
CA ARG A 104 3.23 -3.48 -6.21
C ARG A 104 4.26 -4.14 -5.32
N ARG A 105 5.14 -3.34 -4.69
CA ARG A 105 6.14 -3.81 -3.72
C ARG A 105 5.48 -4.49 -2.52
N LEU A 106 4.48 -3.85 -1.91
CA LEU A 106 3.70 -4.46 -0.82
C LEU A 106 3.07 -5.79 -1.25
N ALA A 107 2.50 -5.85 -2.45
CA ALA A 107 1.90 -7.07 -2.96
C ALA A 107 2.94 -8.19 -3.20
N TRP A 108 4.14 -7.87 -3.71
CA TRP A 108 5.21 -8.85 -3.86
C TRP A 108 5.72 -9.41 -2.53
N LEU A 109 5.80 -8.58 -1.48
CA LEU A 109 6.14 -9.04 -0.13
C LEU A 109 5.11 -10.07 0.38
N GLU A 110 3.82 -9.85 0.15
CA GLU A 110 2.78 -10.82 0.51
C GLU A 110 2.87 -12.11 -0.32
N VAL A 111 3.17 -12.00 -1.62
CA VAL A 111 3.40 -13.17 -2.48
C VAL A 111 4.58 -14.00 -1.97
N GLU A 112 5.68 -13.35 -1.58
CA GLU A 112 6.83 -14.04 -0.99
C GLU A 112 6.45 -14.75 0.31
N ALA A 113 5.81 -14.02 1.24
CA ALA A 113 5.40 -14.57 2.53
C ALA A 113 4.49 -15.79 2.37
N LEU A 114 3.46 -15.69 1.51
CA LEU A 114 2.57 -16.81 1.23
C LEU A 114 3.28 -17.96 0.51
N ALA A 115 4.25 -17.69 -0.37
CA ALA A 115 5.04 -18.73 -1.02
C ALA A 115 5.91 -19.49 -0.01
N ILE A 116 6.54 -18.80 0.94
CA ILE A 116 7.31 -19.40 2.03
C ILE A 116 6.43 -20.34 2.86
N THR A 117 5.23 -19.89 3.27
CA THR A 117 4.32 -20.74 4.06
C THR A 117 3.87 -22.02 3.33
N ARG A 118 4.02 -22.07 2.00
CA ARG A 118 3.62 -23.20 1.14
C ARG A 118 4.81 -24.00 0.61
N ASP A 119 6.04 -23.68 1.01
CA ASP A 119 7.30 -24.19 0.44
C ASP A 119 7.36 -24.07 -1.11
N ASP A 120 6.73 -23.02 -1.68
CA ASP A 120 6.79 -22.73 -3.11
C ASP A 120 8.07 -21.92 -3.42
N ARG A 121 9.18 -22.64 -3.56
CA ARG A 121 10.51 -22.06 -3.82
C ARG A 121 10.58 -21.28 -5.13
N LEU A 122 9.80 -21.66 -6.14
CA LEU A 122 9.81 -20.99 -7.44
C LEU A 122 9.13 -19.62 -7.33
N THR A 123 7.94 -19.55 -6.71
CA THR A 123 7.26 -18.27 -6.50
C THR A 123 8.05 -17.36 -5.57
N CYS A 124 8.67 -17.91 -4.52
CA CYS A 124 9.51 -17.13 -3.60
C CYS A 124 10.69 -16.46 -4.34
N ARG A 125 11.41 -17.22 -5.19
CA ARG A 125 12.51 -16.65 -6.00
C ARG A 125 12.03 -15.53 -6.93
N LYS A 126 10.93 -15.76 -7.65
CA LYS A 126 10.35 -14.75 -8.55
C LYS A 126 9.94 -13.48 -7.80
N ALA A 127 9.36 -13.61 -6.62
CA ALA A 127 8.97 -12.47 -5.80
C ALA A 127 10.20 -11.65 -5.38
N ARG A 128 11.30 -12.30 -4.96
CA ARG A 128 12.56 -11.63 -4.62
C ARG A 128 13.20 -10.91 -5.79
N GLU A 129 13.23 -11.54 -6.96
CA GLU A 129 13.75 -10.92 -8.19
C GLU A 129 12.94 -9.66 -8.54
N ALA A 130 11.61 -9.73 -8.46
CA ALA A 130 10.74 -8.59 -8.70
C ALA A 130 10.90 -7.47 -7.66
N LEU A 131 11.08 -7.82 -6.38
CA LEU A 131 11.36 -6.85 -5.31
C LEU A 131 12.69 -6.14 -5.53
N ALA A 132 13.75 -6.86 -5.91
CA ALA A 132 15.06 -6.26 -6.19
C ALA A 132 14.99 -5.27 -7.36
N GLN A 133 14.20 -5.58 -8.40
CA GLN A 133 13.97 -4.65 -9.51
C GLN A 133 13.19 -3.40 -9.06
N LEU A 134 12.10 -3.59 -8.30
CA LEU A 134 11.28 -2.49 -7.79
C LEU A 134 12.03 -1.59 -6.82
N ASP A 135 12.88 -2.15 -5.96
CA ASP A 135 13.70 -1.37 -5.03
C ASP A 135 14.66 -0.46 -5.80
N GLY A 136 15.24 -0.94 -6.92
CA GLY A 136 16.03 -0.09 -7.81
C GLY A 136 15.24 1.01 -8.53
N GLU A 137 13.94 0.81 -8.78
CA GLU A 137 13.03 1.84 -9.33
C GLU A 137 12.64 2.90 -8.29
N LEU A 138 12.58 2.51 -7.01
CA LEU A 138 12.16 3.35 -5.88
C LEU A 138 13.32 4.09 -5.20
N GLU A 139 14.58 3.71 -5.45
CA GLU A 139 15.73 4.48 -4.98
C GLU A 139 15.70 5.89 -5.61
N PRO A 140 15.82 6.96 -4.80
CA PRO A 140 15.87 8.30 -5.34
C PRO A 140 17.12 8.43 -6.21
N VAL A 141 16.94 8.80 -7.49
CA VAL A 141 18.06 9.20 -8.34
C VAL A 141 18.84 10.28 -7.59
N PRO A 142 20.14 10.10 -7.29
CA PRO A 142 20.92 11.17 -6.70
C PRO A 142 20.80 12.34 -7.65
N SER A 143 20.21 13.44 -7.17
CA SER A 143 20.01 14.65 -7.96
C SER A 143 21.38 15.18 -8.37
N GLY A 144 21.82 14.73 -9.54
CA GLY A 144 23.05 15.14 -10.18
C GLY A 144 22.96 16.63 -10.45
N THR A 145 23.88 17.37 -9.82
CA THR A 145 24.25 18.74 -10.12
C THR A 145 24.38 18.99 -11.62
N THR A 146 23.58 19.92 -12.12
CA THR A 146 23.95 20.86 -13.20
C THR A 146 23.37 22.23 -12.91
#